data_AF-F0T6M5-F1
#
_entry.id   AF-F0T6M5-F1
#
_cell.length_a   1.000
_cell.length_b   1.000
_cell.length_c   1.000
_cell.angle_alpha   90.00
_cell.angle_beta   90.00
_cell.angle_gamma   90.00
#
_symmetry.space_group_name_H-M   'P 1'
#
loop_
_entity.id
_entity.type
_entity.pdbx_description
1 polymer ?
#
loop_
_entity_poly.entity_id
_entity_poly.type
_entity_poly.pdbx_seq_one_letter_code
_entity_poly.pdbx_strand_id
1 'polypeptide(L)'
;MINQKSVLIGTLVSLILLALLSLVLGLLGFYIAVFVGAVITTYLASGKEQLKVIESGLHGIIVGIFTGVIYILFVYAYSGFSKIVAGILIYAALVLIGGFIIVGALGGIIGLLISVKTGHMGVYEGEIEESTEPTKPNDEIESSEKND
;
A
#
# COMPACT_ATOMS: atom_id res chain seq x y z
N MET A 1 6.83 10.40 6.18
CA MET A 1 5.98 10.04 7.33
C MET A 1 5.22 8.76 6.98
N ILE A 2 4.70 7.98 7.95
CA ILE A 2 3.88 6.81 7.57
C ILE A 2 2.55 7.28 6.97
N ASN A 3 2.30 6.92 5.72
CA ASN A 3 1.06 7.19 5.02
C ASN A 3 0.01 6.12 5.34
N GLN A 4 -0.89 6.42 6.27
CA GLN A 4 -1.90 5.48 6.74
C GLN A 4 -2.85 5.01 5.62
N LYS A 5 -3.18 5.89 4.66
CA LYS A 5 -4.13 5.56 3.58
C LYS A 5 -3.55 4.49 2.65
N SER A 6 -2.27 4.63 2.25
CA SER A 6 -1.63 3.64 1.38
C SER A 6 -1.41 2.29 2.07
N VAL A 7 -1.10 2.31 3.38
CA VAL A 7 -0.99 1.08 4.19
C VAL A 7 -2.33 0.35 4.26
N LEU A 8 -3.43 1.09 4.50
CA LEU A 8 -4.77 0.51 4.53
C LEU A 8 -5.13 -0.12 3.18
N ILE A 9 -4.86 0.57 2.08
CA ILE A 9 -5.11 0.08 0.72
C ILE A 9 -4.32 -1.19 0.43
N GLY A 10 -3.01 -1.23 0.67
CA GLY A 10 -2.24 -2.43 0.37
C GLY A 10 -2.52 -3.58 1.34
N THR A 11 -2.93 -3.30 2.58
CA THR A 11 -3.47 -4.35 3.48
C THR A 11 -4.76 -4.94 2.91
N LEU A 12 -5.69 -4.10 2.44
CA LEU A 12 -6.93 -4.57 1.83
C LEU A 12 -6.66 -5.39 0.56
N VAL A 13 -5.78 -4.90 -0.32
CA VAL A 13 -5.35 -5.62 -1.53
C VAL A 13 -4.70 -6.96 -1.17
N SER A 14 -3.81 -6.96 -0.18
CA SER A 14 -3.17 -8.16 0.35
C SER A 14 -4.22 -9.17 0.82
N LEU A 15 -5.23 -8.77 1.58
CA LEU A 15 -6.29 -9.67 2.06
C LEU A 15 -7.16 -10.24 0.92
N ILE A 16 -7.49 -9.42 -0.09
CA ILE A 16 -8.25 -9.89 -1.26
C ILE A 16 -7.42 -10.91 -2.04
N LEU A 17 -6.14 -10.60 -2.29
CA LEU A 17 -5.22 -11.52 -2.95
C LEU A 17 -4.97 -12.77 -2.11
N LEU A 18 -4.94 -12.66 -0.79
CA LEU A 18 -4.80 -13.78 0.12
C LEU A 18 -5.95 -14.76 -0.11
N ALA A 19 -7.19 -14.29 -0.15
CA ALA A 19 -8.34 -15.16 -0.41
C ALA A 19 -8.28 -15.82 -1.79
N LEU A 20 -7.90 -15.06 -2.83
CA LEU A 20 -7.89 -15.54 -4.22
C LEU A 20 -6.71 -16.47 -4.53
N LEU A 21 -5.48 -16.07 -4.18
CA LEU A 21 -4.26 -16.79 -4.52
C LEU A 21 -4.09 -18.05 -3.68
N SER A 22 -4.55 -18.05 -2.43
CA SER A 22 -4.41 -19.23 -1.58
C SER A 22 -5.28 -20.39 -2.02
N LEU A 23 -6.36 -20.11 -2.74
CA LEU A 23 -7.20 -21.14 -3.36
C LEU A 23 -6.44 -21.88 -4.47
N VAL A 24 -5.56 -21.19 -5.21
CA VAL A 24 -4.85 -21.74 -6.38
C VAL A 24 -3.45 -22.23 -6.04
N LEU A 25 -2.73 -21.52 -5.16
CA LEU A 25 -1.30 -21.70 -4.88
C LEU A 25 -1.01 -22.18 -3.44
N GLY A 26 -2.03 -22.38 -2.62
CA GLY A 26 -1.89 -22.79 -1.22
C GLY A 26 -1.02 -21.82 -0.41
N LEU A 27 -0.08 -22.37 0.37
CA LEU A 27 0.79 -21.60 1.28
C LEU A 27 1.63 -20.53 0.57
N LEU A 28 2.06 -20.76 -0.67
CA LEU A 28 2.83 -19.78 -1.44
C LEU A 28 1.98 -18.56 -1.81
N GLY A 29 0.67 -18.75 -2.01
CA GLY A 29 -0.28 -17.68 -2.26
C GLY A 29 -0.30 -16.65 -1.13
N PHE A 30 -0.07 -17.07 0.11
CA PHE A 30 -0.02 -16.19 1.26
C PHE A 30 1.08 -15.13 1.15
N TYR A 31 2.31 -15.58 0.86
CA TYR A 31 3.46 -14.70 0.78
C TYR A 31 3.39 -13.80 -0.45
N ILE A 32 2.92 -14.32 -1.59
CA ILE A 32 2.75 -13.52 -2.81
C ILE A 32 1.73 -12.41 -2.58
N ALA A 33 0.61 -12.69 -1.92
CA ALA A 33 -0.40 -11.69 -1.60
C ALA A 33 0.17 -10.54 -0.76
N VAL A 34 0.90 -10.87 0.32
CA VAL A 34 1.56 -9.87 1.19
C VAL A 34 2.60 -9.07 0.41
N PHE A 35 3.40 -9.74 -0.41
CA PHE A 35 4.42 -9.09 -1.23
C PHE A 35 3.82 -8.05 -2.17
N VAL A 36 2.79 -8.44 -2.94
CA VAL A 36 2.12 -7.55 -3.88
C VAL A 36 1.44 -6.39 -3.17
N GLY A 37 0.75 -6.65 -2.05
CA GLY A 37 0.14 -5.60 -1.23
C GLY A 37 1.18 -4.58 -0.73
N ALA A 38 2.33 -5.04 -0.25
CA ALA A 38 3.41 -4.18 0.22
C ALA A 38 4.06 -3.36 -0.92
N VAL A 39 4.26 -3.96 -2.10
CA VAL A 39 4.73 -3.25 -3.31
C VAL A 39 3.77 -2.12 -3.66
N ILE A 40 2.47 -2.40 -3.71
CA ILE A 40 1.43 -1.42 -4.05
C ILE A 40 1.37 -0.31 -2.99
N THR A 41 1.39 -0.65 -1.70
CA THR A 41 1.41 0.36 -0.62
C THR A 41 2.55 1.34 -0.80
N THR A 42 3.77 0.86 -1.00
CA THR A 42 4.92 1.76 -1.14
C THR A 42 4.84 2.53 -2.44
N TYR A 43 4.40 1.91 -3.53
CA TYR A 43 4.22 2.61 -4.80
C TYR A 43 3.28 3.82 -4.65
N LEU A 44 2.12 3.62 -4.01
CA LEU A 44 1.17 4.70 -3.72
C LEU A 44 1.72 5.75 -2.75
N ALA A 45 2.49 5.30 -1.75
CA ALA A 45 3.06 6.20 -0.74
C ALA A 45 4.16 7.09 -1.34
N SER A 46 5.01 6.53 -2.20
CA SER A 46 6.06 7.24 -2.95
C SER A 46 5.50 8.28 -3.94
N GLY A 47 4.27 8.08 -4.42
CA GLY A 47 3.56 9.08 -5.22
C GLY A 47 3.28 10.39 -4.49
N LYS A 48 3.08 10.32 -3.17
CA LYS A 48 2.69 11.46 -2.33
C LYS A 48 3.85 12.05 -1.55
N GLU A 49 4.84 11.25 -1.18
CA GLU A 49 5.99 11.67 -0.39
C GLU A 49 7.28 11.05 -0.95
N GLN A 50 8.40 11.79 -0.86
CA GLN A 50 9.71 11.22 -1.15
C GLN A 50 10.14 10.27 -0.02
N LEU A 51 9.84 8.98 -0.20
CA LEU A 51 10.15 7.95 0.78
C LEU A 51 11.61 7.51 0.71
N LYS A 52 12.23 7.35 1.89
CA LYS A 52 13.54 6.68 2.04
C LYS A 52 13.35 5.16 2.07
N VAL A 53 14.41 4.40 1.77
CA VAL A 53 14.40 2.92 1.79
C VAL A 53 13.87 2.35 3.11
N ILE A 54 14.31 2.92 4.23
CA ILE A 54 13.88 2.47 5.57
C ILE A 54 12.38 2.70 5.77
N GLU A 55 11.87 3.84 5.29
CA GLU A 55 10.47 4.19 5.44
C GLU A 55 9.56 3.35 4.53
N SER A 56 10.01 3.09 3.31
CA SER A 56 9.37 2.16 2.37
C SER A 56 9.34 0.73 2.92
N GLY A 57 10.43 0.26 3.53
CA GLY A 57 10.47 -1.01 4.24
C GLY A 57 9.48 -1.06 5.40
N LEU A 58 9.39 0.01 6.20
CA LEU A 58 8.43 0.13 7.30
C LEU A 58 6.97 0.06 6.83
N HIS A 59 6.62 0.72 5.73
CA HIS A 59 5.27 0.60 5.15
C HIS A 59 4.95 -0.85 4.80
N GLY A 60 5.88 -1.55 4.14
CA GLY A 60 5.73 -2.95 3.81
C GLY A 60 5.64 -3.87 5.04
N ILE A 61 6.44 -3.62 6.07
CA ILE A 61 6.38 -4.34 7.35
C ILE A 61 5.00 -4.20 7.97
N ILE A 62 4.46 -2.98 8.02
CA ILE A 62 3.15 -2.70 8.62
C ILE A 62 2.05 -3.45 7.86
N VAL A 63 2.09 -3.47 6.53
CA VAL A 63 1.17 -4.28 5.71
C VAL A 63 1.29 -5.77 6.04
N GLY A 64 2.51 -6.29 6.19
CA GLY A 64 2.76 -7.67 6.57
C GLY A 64 2.19 -8.01 7.95
N ILE A 65 2.40 -7.15 8.95
CA ILE A 65 1.86 -7.31 10.30
C ILE A 65 0.33 -7.31 10.27
N PHE A 66 -0.29 -6.30 9.65
CA PHE A 66 -1.75 -6.22 9.63
C PHE A 66 -2.37 -7.40 8.88
N THR A 67 -1.82 -7.78 7.73
CA THR A 67 -2.31 -8.96 7.00
C THR A 67 -2.20 -10.21 7.87
N GLY A 68 -1.06 -10.42 8.54
CA GLY A 68 -0.82 -11.60 9.38
C GLY A 68 -1.77 -11.67 10.57
N VAL A 69 -1.93 -10.56 11.29
CA VAL A 69 -2.85 -10.47 12.42
C VAL A 69 -4.29 -10.74 11.99
N ILE A 70 -4.75 -10.09 10.91
CA ILE A 70 -6.11 -10.28 10.40
C ILE A 70 -6.33 -11.72 9.96
N TYR A 71 -5.36 -12.32 9.28
CA TYR A 71 -5.43 -13.73 8.86
C TYR A 71 -5.54 -14.68 10.05
N ILE A 72 -4.72 -14.51 11.09
CA ILE A 72 -4.76 -15.35 12.29
C ILE A 72 -6.11 -15.21 13.00
N LEU A 73 -6.62 -13.98 13.13
CA LEU A 73 -7.94 -13.74 13.71
C LEU A 73 -9.04 -14.41 12.88
N PHE A 74 -8.94 -14.35 11.55
CA PHE A 74 -9.88 -15.02 10.65
C PHE A 74 -9.87 -16.53 10.83
N VAL A 75 -8.69 -17.17 10.87
CA VAL A 75 -8.56 -18.62 11.10
C VAL A 75 -9.11 -19.01 12.48
N TYR A 76 -8.83 -18.19 13.50
CA TYR A 76 -9.34 -18.44 14.85
C TYR A 76 -10.86 -18.37 14.94
N ALA A 77 -11.46 -17.34 14.32
CA ALA A 77 -12.91 -17.17 14.25
C ALA A 77 -13.57 -18.29 13.41
N TYR A 78 -12.99 -18.65 12.27
CA TYR A 78 -13.48 -19.74 11.41
C TYR A 78 -13.46 -21.08 12.13
N SER A 79 -12.52 -21.27 13.06
CA SER A 79 -12.39 -22.49 13.87
C SER A 79 -13.33 -22.52 15.10
N GLY A 80 -14.28 -21.58 15.20
CA GLY A 80 -15.25 -21.52 16.29
C GLY A 80 -14.63 -21.20 17.65
N PHE A 81 -13.52 -20.45 17.68
CA PHE A 81 -12.81 -20.08 18.92
C PHE A 81 -12.32 -21.28 19.75
N SER A 82 -11.97 -22.39 19.08
CA SER A 82 -11.46 -23.58 19.76
C SER A 82 -10.14 -23.32 20.50
N LYS A 83 -10.07 -23.72 21.78
CA LYS A 83 -8.86 -23.60 22.61
C LYS A 83 -7.67 -24.38 22.06
N ILE A 84 -7.93 -25.53 21.44
CA ILE A 84 -6.89 -26.38 20.83
C ILE A 84 -6.26 -25.64 19.64
N VAL A 85 -7.11 -25.02 18.82
CA VAL A 85 -6.68 -24.24 17.67
C VAL A 85 -5.92 -23.00 18.12
N ALA A 86 -6.38 -22.30 19.16
CA ALA A 86 -5.66 -21.15 19.74
C ALA A 86 -4.21 -21.49 20.12
N GLY A 87 -3.99 -22.64 20.76
CA GLY A 87 -2.65 -23.10 21.13
C GLY A 87 -1.73 -23.31 19.92
N ILE A 88 -2.24 -23.96 18.86
CA ILE A 88 -1.50 -24.17 17.62
C ILE A 88 -1.23 -22.83 16.91
N LEU A 89 -2.22 -21.93 16.91
CA LEU A 89 -2.13 -20.62 16.28
C LEU A 89 -1.05 -19.75 16.91
N ILE A 90 -0.76 -19.87 18.22
CA ILE A 90 0.32 -19.09 18.85
C ILE A 90 1.68 -19.45 18.24
N TYR A 91 1.98 -20.74 18.10
CA TYR A 91 3.23 -21.19 17.48
C TYR A 91 3.27 -20.88 15.98
N ALA A 92 2.15 -21.11 15.28
CA ALA A 92 2.04 -20.79 13.87
C ALA A 92 2.18 -19.29 13.61
N ALA A 93 1.64 -18.44 14.50
CA ALA A 93 1.68 -16.98 14.40
C ALA A 93 3.10 -16.45 14.44
N LEU A 94 3.97 -16.99 15.30
CA LEU A 94 5.37 -16.57 15.35
C LEU A 94 6.07 -16.75 14.00
N VAL A 95 5.83 -17.88 13.35
CA VAL A 95 6.44 -18.20 12.04
C VAL A 95 5.76 -17.42 10.90
N LEU A 96 4.42 -17.40 10.86
CA LEU A 96 3.64 -16.74 9.82
C LEU A 96 3.83 -15.22 9.85
N ILE A 97 3.66 -14.59 11.01
CA ILE A 97 3.85 -13.14 11.15
C ILE A 97 5.31 -12.78 10.85
N GLY A 98 6.28 -13.54 11.36
CA GLY A 98 7.70 -13.33 11.05
C GLY A 98 7.96 -13.37 9.54
N GLY A 99 7.43 -14.37 8.84
CA GLY A 99 7.53 -14.49 7.40
C GLY A 99 6.85 -13.32 6.66
N PHE A 100 5.65 -12.92 7.09
CA PHE A 100 4.92 -11.81 6.48
C PHE A 100 5.61 -10.47 6.69
N ILE A 101 6.27 -10.25 7.83
CA ILE A 101 7.08 -9.06 8.08
C ILE A 101 8.25 -8.99 7.08
N ILE A 102 8.98 -10.10 6.92
CA ILE A 102 10.15 -10.15 6.02
C ILE A 102 9.71 -9.92 4.57
N VAL A 103 8.67 -10.63 4.13
CA VAL A 103 8.14 -10.49 2.77
C VAL A 103 7.53 -9.11 2.53
N GLY A 104 6.83 -8.57 3.52
CA GLY A 104 6.31 -7.20 3.50
C GLY A 104 7.43 -6.18 3.36
N ALA A 105 8.51 -6.29 4.14
CA ALA A 105 9.68 -5.41 4.03
C ALA A 105 10.30 -5.45 2.63
N LEU A 106 10.49 -6.65 2.08
CA LEU A 106 11.01 -6.86 0.72
C LEU A 106 10.11 -6.23 -0.34
N GLY A 107 8.79 -6.46 -0.26
CA GLY A 107 7.82 -5.85 -1.15
C GLY A 107 7.82 -4.33 -1.04
N GLY A 108 7.94 -3.80 0.17
CA GLY A 108 8.06 -2.37 0.41
C GLY A 108 9.26 -1.76 -0.32
N ILE A 109 10.45 -2.34 -0.16
CA ILE A 109 11.68 -1.89 -0.82
C ILE A 109 11.55 -1.97 -2.34
N ILE A 110 11.02 -3.07 -2.86
CA ILE A 110 10.82 -3.24 -4.31
C ILE A 110 9.81 -2.23 -4.86
N GLY A 111 8.74 -1.92 -4.12
CA GLY A 111 7.79 -0.88 -4.49
C GLY A 111 8.46 0.49 -4.65
N LEU A 112 9.38 0.84 -3.77
CA LEU A 112 10.17 2.07 -3.90
C LEU A 112 11.06 2.03 -5.14
N LEU A 113 11.77 0.92 -5.40
CA LEU A 113 12.61 0.78 -6.59
C LEU A 113 11.80 0.97 -7.88
N ILE A 114 10.58 0.42 -7.92
CA ILE A 114 9.65 0.60 -9.04
C ILE A 114 9.29 2.09 -9.17
N SER A 115 8.87 2.74 -8.07
CA SER A 115 8.52 4.17 -8.09
C SER A 115 9.67 5.06 -8.56
N VAL A 116 10.90 4.79 -8.14
CA VAL A 116 12.11 5.50 -8.59
C VAL A 116 12.29 5.30 -10.09
N LYS A 117 12.22 4.06 -10.56
CA LYS A 117 12.44 3.72 -11.98
C LYS A 117 11.36 4.30 -12.91
N THR A 118 10.12 4.41 -12.43
CA THR A 118 9.00 4.94 -13.23
C THR A 118 8.85 6.46 -13.10
N GLY A 119 9.70 7.14 -12.33
CA GLY A 119 9.54 8.58 -12.07
C GLY A 119 8.27 8.92 -11.28
N HIS A 120 7.71 7.95 -10.55
CA HIS A 120 6.46 8.13 -9.78
C HIS A 120 6.71 8.81 -8.42
N MET A 121 7.93 9.25 -8.11
CA MET A 121 8.20 10.00 -6.87
C MET A 121 7.69 11.44 -7.00
N GLY A 122 6.61 11.77 -6.29
CA GLY A 122 6.09 13.14 -6.16
C GLY A 122 5.16 13.64 -7.27
N VAL A 123 4.52 12.74 -8.04
CA VAL A 123 3.52 13.10 -9.06
C VAL A 123 2.13 12.68 -8.61
N TYR A 124 1.62 13.33 -7.56
CA TYR A 124 0.19 13.43 -7.29
C TYR A 124 -0.14 14.92 -7.17
N GLU A 125 -0.29 15.54 -8.33
CA GLU A 125 -0.89 16.85 -8.47
C GLU A 125 -2.38 16.73 -8.17
N GLY A 126 -2.88 17.56 -7.25
CA GLY A 126 -4.26 18.03 -7.26
C GLY A 126 -5.34 17.05 -6.81
N GLU A 127 -5.94 17.40 -5.68
CA GLU A 127 -7.35 17.11 -5.39
C GLU A 127 -8.22 17.44 -6.61
N ILE A 128 -9.04 16.50 -7.07
CA ILE A 128 -10.20 16.84 -7.90
C ILE A 128 -11.27 17.33 -6.92
N GLU A 129 -11.25 18.62 -6.60
CA GLU A 129 -12.50 19.34 -6.35
C GLU A 129 -12.80 20.23 -7.56
N GLU A 130 -13.92 19.86 -8.17
CA GLU A 130 -14.61 20.39 -9.32
C GLU A 130 -14.90 21.89 -9.15
N SER A 131 -14.08 22.75 -9.76
CA SER A 131 -14.49 24.13 -10.06
C SER A 131 -15.36 24.10 -11.31
N THR A 132 -16.66 24.29 -11.12
CA THR A 132 -17.62 24.52 -12.20
C THR A 132 -17.35 25.89 -12.86
N GLU A 133 -16.99 25.82 -14.13
CA GLU A 133 -16.90 26.84 -15.21
C GLU A 133 -18.01 27.92 -15.25
N PRO A 134 -17.97 28.97 -16.13
CA PRO A 134 -17.03 29.22 -17.25
C PRO A 134 -16.50 30.66 -17.43
N THR A 135 -15.38 30.73 -18.15
CA THR A 135 -14.84 31.92 -18.86
C THR A 135 -15.81 32.43 -19.94
N LYS A 136 -15.86 33.76 -20.14
CA LYS A 136 -16.33 34.39 -21.39
C LYS A 136 -15.27 35.33 -21.96
N PRO A 137 -15.30 35.60 -23.28
CA PRO A 137 -14.11 35.77 -24.11
C PRO A 137 -13.77 37.23 -24.46
N ASN A 138 -12.46 37.47 -24.59
CA ASN A 138 -11.70 38.35 -25.50
C ASN A 138 -12.38 39.57 -26.15
N ASP A 139 -11.77 40.76 -26.00
CA ASP A 139 -11.17 41.58 -27.08
C ASP A 139 -11.04 43.05 -26.64
N GLU A 140 -9.82 43.62 -26.69
CA GLU A 140 -9.49 44.96 -27.24
C GLU A 140 -8.01 45.32 -27.03
N ILE A 141 -7.24 44.91 -28.04
CA ILE A 141 -6.08 45.52 -28.75
C ILE A 141 -5.48 46.85 -28.23
N GLU A 142 -4.16 46.80 -28.04
CA GLU A 142 -3.03 47.76 -28.26
C GLU A 142 -3.11 49.31 -28.16
N SER A 143 -1.91 49.82 -27.85
CA SER A 143 -1.34 51.19 -28.00
C SER A 143 -1.58 52.13 -26.80
N SER A 144 -0.62 52.87 -26.24
CA SER A 144 0.69 53.36 -26.70
C SER A 144 1.62 53.58 -25.48
N GLU A 145 2.89 53.20 -25.56
CA GLU A 145 4.05 54.11 -25.66
C GLU A 145 4.01 55.35 -24.72
N LYS A 146 4.90 55.43 -23.71
CA LYS A 146 6.13 56.26 -23.74
C LYS A 146 6.75 56.43 -22.33
N ASN A 147 8.08 56.36 -22.30
CA ASN A 147 8.95 56.77 -21.19
C ASN A 147 8.74 58.24 -20.80
N ASP A 148 8.60 58.51 -19.50
CA ASP A 148 9.51 59.31 -18.63
C ASP A 148 8.87 59.52 -17.26
#